data_AF-A8P8X4-F1
#
_entry.id   AF-A8P8X4-F1
#
_cell.length_a   1.000
_cell.length_b   1.000
_cell.length_c   1.000
_cell.angle_alpha   90.00
_cell.angle_beta   90.00
_cell.angle_gamma   90.00
#
_symmetry.space_group_name_H-M   'P 1'
#
loop_
_entity.id
_entity.type
_entity.pdbx_description
1 polymer ?
#
loop_
_entity_poly.entity_id
_entity_poly.type
_entity_poly.pdbx_seq_one_letter_code
_entity_poly.pdbx_strand_id
1 'polypeptide(L)'
;MTWTPSRGTDEWRPKGDSILFGTPKRERQPDPTTPTRSLFSSTLNTTPKPGLGYLAFTTTPSLSILEEEERKRREEEAAQRAAQEEAEARRKREEAEAAEAAWRAEQERLKKLHEARLAREAEEARKGEEYWVSCGGVLRDEHGNRDLERTQRIREELKLREKEKRLTERWEAYERRWRHLLAVAKSRKVDGIASEVESESGSQAGDDPVTFADMPWPVDKPASEVKLEDITRQNVEAFLLEPLTVRGCTVTKKERVRTSLLRWHPDKMTAIVSIVDPAEKDAVMDDADFTFPITLELAGGRIPEMARSEETSRGEWLHQAIARRDVGFEAPSVAAARIAPGRLDFTLPTPGTGKSNVNPSDARSGPAVNDGIVSSVI
;
A
#
# COMPACT_ATOMS: atom_id res chain seq x y z
N MET A 1 4.26 -7.80 40.07
CA MET A 1 3.45 -8.83 39.39
C MET A 1 4.25 -9.35 38.21
N THR A 2 4.93 -10.48 38.39
CA THR A 2 5.83 -11.09 37.40
C THR A 2 5.08 -12.16 36.62
N TRP A 3 4.94 -11.97 35.32
CA TRP A 3 4.20 -12.85 34.42
C TRP A 3 5.19 -13.82 33.75
N THR A 4 5.05 -15.11 34.01
CA THR A 4 5.78 -16.19 33.32
C THR A 4 4.88 -16.82 32.26
N PRO A 5 5.31 -16.97 31.00
CA PRO A 5 4.51 -17.64 29.99
C PRO A 5 4.74 -19.16 30.07
N SER A 6 3.65 -19.88 30.35
CA SER A 6 3.59 -21.33 30.33
C SER A 6 3.71 -21.85 28.89
N ARG A 7 4.77 -22.64 28.60
CA ARG A 7 4.90 -23.40 27.35
C ARG A 7 4.02 -24.65 27.45
N GLY A 8 2.80 -24.57 26.93
CA GLY A 8 2.00 -25.74 26.58
C GLY A 8 2.14 -26.01 25.08
N THR A 9 2.95 -27.01 24.73
CA THR A 9 2.97 -27.59 23.38
C THR A 9 1.91 -28.68 23.33
N ASP A 10 0.68 -28.32 22.97
CA ASP A 10 -0.33 -29.30 22.57
C ASP A 10 -0.13 -29.65 21.10
N GLU A 11 0.38 -30.87 20.92
CA GLU A 11 0.62 -31.57 19.68
C GLU A 11 -0.72 -31.85 18.97
N TRP A 12 -1.16 -30.92 18.12
CA TRP A 12 -2.31 -31.11 17.24
C TRP A 12 -1.98 -32.15 16.16
N ARG A 13 -2.43 -33.40 16.35
CA ARG A 13 -2.51 -34.40 15.29
C ARG A 13 -3.83 -34.25 14.55
N PRO A 14 -3.84 -33.89 13.25
CA PRO A 14 -5.06 -34.02 12.45
C PRO A 14 -5.34 -35.51 12.21
N LYS A 15 -6.41 -36.02 12.81
CA LYS A 15 -7.06 -37.26 12.35
C LYS A 15 -7.74 -36.95 11.03
N GLY A 16 -7.14 -37.43 9.94
CA GLY A 16 -7.70 -37.31 8.61
C GLY A 16 -8.88 -38.25 8.43
N ASP A 17 -10.09 -37.76 8.66
CA ASP A 17 -11.32 -38.32 8.10
C ASP A 17 -11.75 -37.44 6.93
N SER A 18 -11.17 -37.74 5.77
CA SER A 18 -11.58 -37.21 4.47
C SER A 18 -12.87 -37.92 4.04
N ILE A 19 -14.01 -37.28 4.30
CA ILE A 19 -15.31 -37.62 3.69
C ILE A 19 -15.68 -36.48 2.74
N LEU A 20 -16.19 -36.85 1.56
CA LEU A 20 -16.67 -35.99 0.46
C LEU A 20 -15.60 -35.36 -0.44
N PHE A 21 -15.18 -36.11 -1.47
CA PHE A 21 -15.66 -35.87 -2.84
C PHE A 21 -15.37 -37.13 -3.67
N GLY A 22 -16.45 -37.77 -4.15
CA GLY A 22 -16.39 -38.99 -4.93
C GLY A 22 -15.67 -38.79 -6.26
N THR A 23 -14.50 -39.40 -6.39
CA THR A 23 -13.97 -39.82 -7.69
C THR A 23 -14.03 -41.35 -7.74
N PRO A 24 -14.54 -41.96 -8.81
CA PRO A 24 -14.64 -43.41 -8.90
C PRO A 24 -13.24 -44.02 -8.87
N LYS A 25 -12.98 -44.80 -7.82
CA LYS A 25 -11.80 -45.63 -7.64
C LYS A 25 -11.71 -46.60 -8.82
N ARG A 26 -10.92 -46.26 -9.84
CA ARG A 26 -10.60 -47.16 -10.95
C ARG A 26 -9.56 -48.16 -10.47
N GLU A 27 -10.06 -49.23 -9.87
CA GLU A 27 -9.31 -50.41 -9.46
C GLU A 27 -8.68 -51.06 -10.70
N ARG A 28 -7.45 -50.67 -11.02
CA ARG A 28 -6.59 -51.43 -11.93
C ARG A 28 -5.94 -52.52 -11.11
N GLN A 29 -6.48 -53.73 -11.23
CA GLN A 29 -5.72 -54.94 -10.97
C GLN A 29 -4.53 -55.00 -11.93
N PRO A 30 -3.28 -55.16 -11.44
CA PRO A 30 -2.23 -55.74 -12.25
C PRO A 30 -2.31 -57.26 -12.17
N ASP A 31 -2.60 -57.88 -13.30
CA ASP A 31 -2.52 -59.32 -13.52
C ASP A 31 -1.11 -59.87 -13.15
N PRO A 32 -1.04 -60.97 -12.38
CA PRO A 32 0.22 -61.66 -12.11
C PRO A 32 0.39 -62.83 -13.09
N THR A 33 0.98 -62.59 -14.27
CA THR A 33 1.41 -63.68 -15.16
C THR A 33 2.65 -63.33 -16.00
N THR A 34 3.81 -63.84 -15.54
CA THR A 34 4.76 -64.68 -16.34
C THR A 34 5.65 -63.98 -17.40
N PRO A 35 6.85 -64.50 -17.79
CA PRO A 35 7.75 -65.49 -17.19
C PRO A 35 9.20 -65.01 -16.93
N THR A 36 9.79 -65.65 -15.91
CA THR A 36 11.21 -65.97 -15.74
C THR A 36 11.85 -66.52 -17.02
N ARG A 37 12.83 -65.80 -17.59
CA ARG A 37 13.62 -66.29 -18.73
C ARG A 37 14.98 -66.83 -18.26
N SER A 38 14.99 -68.15 -18.08
CA SER A 38 16.07 -69.13 -18.34
C SER A 38 17.39 -68.52 -18.85
N LEU A 39 18.49 -68.62 -18.09
CA LEU A 39 19.49 -69.70 -18.20
C LEU A 39 19.74 -70.16 -19.65
N PHE A 40 20.85 -69.70 -20.24
CA PHE A 40 21.58 -70.44 -21.26
C PHE A 40 23.07 -70.39 -20.92
N SER A 41 23.52 -71.48 -20.30
CA SER A 41 24.89 -71.97 -20.32
C SER A 41 25.21 -72.45 -21.74
N SER A 42 26.39 -72.13 -22.25
CA SER A 42 26.94 -72.73 -23.47
C SER A 42 28.44 -72.84 -23.31
N THR A 43 28.87 -73.86 -22.58
CA THR A 43 30.22 -74.41 -22.61
C THR A 43 30.40 -75.25 -23.88
N LEU A 44 31.21 -74.76 -24.83
CA LEU A 44 31.67 -75.57 -25.97
C LEU A 44 33.12 -75.99 -25.72
N ASN A 45 33.26 -77.19 -25.16
CA ASN A 45 34.48 -77.98 -25.21
C ASN A 45 34.67 -78.50 -26.63
N THR A 46 35.76 -78.09 -27.30
CA THR A 46 36.19 -78.70 -28.56
C THR A 46 37.66 -79.11 -28.42
N THR A 47 37.91 -80.42 -28.38
CA THR A 47 39.23 -81.03 -28.56
C THR A 47 39.37 -81.46 -30.02
N PRO A 48 40.53 -81.18 -30.66
CA PRO A 48 41.03 -82.15 -31.63
C PRO A 48 42.56 -82.35 -31.65
N LYS A 49 42.92 -83.64 -31.51
CA LYS A 49 43.97 -84.46 -32.17
C LYS A 49 45.42 -83.96 -32.41
N PRO A 50 46.42 -84.83 -32.13
CA PRO A 50 47.83 -84.63 -32.49
C PRO A 50 48.16 -85.14 -33.91
N GLY A 51 48.92 -84.36 -34.67
CA GLY A 51 49.54 -84.73 -35.95
C GLY A 51 50.47 -83.59 -36.39
N LEU A 52 51.77 -83.68 -36.10
CA LEU A 52 52.82 -84.13 -37.02
C LEU A 52 53.02 -83.18 -38.22
N GLY A 53 54.08 -82.37 -38.15
CA GLY A 53 54.53 -81.51 -39.25
C GLY A 53 55.71 -80.64 -38.80
N TYR A 54 56.93 -81.12 -39.07
CA TYR A 54 58.18 -80.39 -38.88
C TYR A 54 58.28 -79.26 -39.92
N LEU A 55 58.43 -78.02 -39.45
CA LEU A 55 58.94 -76.91 -40.24
C LEU A 55 59.93 -76.12 -39.37
N ALA A 56 61.17 -76.03 -39.84
CA ALA A 56 62.21 -75.23 -39.24
C ALA A 56 61.91 -73.75 -39.51
N PHE A 57 61.68 -72.98 -38.44
CA PHE A 57 61.54 -71.53 -38.51
C PHE A 57 62.79 -70.86 -37.94
N THR A 58 63.27 -69.89 -38.71
CA THR A 58 64.32 -68.93 -38.35
C THR A 58 64.04 -68.34 -36.97
N THR A 59 65.08 -68.17 -36.15
CA THR A 59 65.06 -67.60 -34.79
C THR A 59 64.09 -66.43 -34.68
N THR A 60 62.86 -66.73 -34.26
CA THR A 60 61.80 -65.76 -34.04
C THR A 60 62.17 -64.93 -32.81
N PRO A 61 61.95 -63.60 -32.82
CA PRO A 61 62.09 -62.80 -31.62
C PRO A 61 61.24 -63.43 -30.51
N SER A 62 61.81 -63.49 -29.29
CA SER A 62 61.24 -64.16 -28.12
C SER A 62 59.74 -63.88 -27.96
N LEU A 63 58.91 -64.93 -28.05
CA LEU A 63 57.44 -64.88 -27.84
C LEU A 63 57.05 -64.21 -26.52
N SER A 64 57.95 -64.17 -25.54
CA SER A 64 57.76 -63.48 -24.26
C SER A 64 57.52 -61.97 -24.40
N ILE A 65 58.10 -61.32 -25.42
CA ILE A 65 57.96 -59.86 -25.62
C ILE A 65 56.56 -59.53 -26.18
N LEU A 66 56.05 -60.35 -27.10
CA LEU A 66 54.72 -60.15 -27.69
C LEU A 66 53.59 -60.44 -26.68
N GLU A 67 53.75 -61.45 -25.83
CA GLU A 67 52.79 -61.75 -24.76
C GLU A 67 52.73 -60.65 -23.69
N GLU A 68 53.87 -60.02 -23.37
CA GLU A 68 53.92 -58.86 -22.47
C GLU A 68 53.26 -57.62 -23.07
N GLU A 69 53.45 -57.37 -24.37
CA GLU A 69 52.78 -56.27 -25.08
C GLU A 69 51.25 -56.49 -25.17
N GLU A 70 50.79 -57.72 -25.43
CA GLU A 70 49.36 -58.05 -25.40
C GLU A 70 48.74 -57.90 -24.01
N ARG A 71 49.45 -58.33 -22.96
CA ARG A 71 48.98 -58.16 -21.57
C ARG A 71 48.87 -56.68 -21.24
N LYS A 72 49.88 -55.89 -21.58
CA LYS A 72 49.88 -54.44 -21.37
C LYS A 72 48.72 -53.75 -22.11
N ARG A 73 48.47 -54.14 -23.37
CA ARG A 73 47.33 -53.62 -24.13
C ARG A 73 45.98 -54.00 -23.50
N ARG A 74 45.82 -55.23 -23.00
CA ARG A 74 44.59 -55.65 -22.31
C ARG A 74 44.39 -54.92 -20.99
N GLU A 75 45.47 -54.67 -20.24
CA GLU A 75 45.44 -53.87 -19.01
C GLU A 75 45.09 -52.41 -19.31
N GLU A 76 45.67 -51.81 -20.35
CA GLU A 76 45.33 -50.45 -20.80
C GLU A 76 43.89 -50.35 -21.28
N GLU A 77 43.41 -51.30 -22.09
CA GLU A 77 42.01 -51.36 -22.54
C GLU A 77 41.04 -51.57 -21.36
N ALA A 78 41.38 -52.41 -20.38
CA ALA A 78 40.59 -52.62 -19.18
C ALA A 78 40.57 -51.36 -18.30
N ALA A 79 41.70 -50.67 -18.15
CA ALA A 79 41.79 -49.41 -17.43
C ALA A 79 40.97 -48.31 -18.12
N GLN A 80 40.98 -48.24 -19.46
CA GLN A 80 40.16 -47.30 -20.23
C GLN A 80 38.66 -47.59 -20.06
N ARG A 81 38.25 -48.86 -20.09
CA ARG A 81 36.85 -49.24 -19.84
C ARG A 81 36.43 -48.90 -18.42
N ALA A 82 37.25 -49.21 -17.42
CA ALA A 82 36.98 -48.85 -16.03
C ALA A 82 36.85 -47.33 -15.85
N ALA A 83 37.72 -46.54 -16.48
CA ALA A 83 37.63 -45.08 -16.47
C ALA A 83 36.38 -44.54 -17.17
N GLN A 84 35.97 -45.15 -18.29
CA GLN A 84 34.73 -44.79 -18.99
C GLN A 84 33.49 -45.13 -18.16
N GLU A 85 33.46 -46.31 -17.54
CA GLU A 85 32.37 -46.74 -16.67
C GLU A 85 32.26 -45.85 -15.42
N GLU A 86 33.39 -45.47 -14.81
CA GLU A 86 33.40 -44.53 -13.68
C GLU A 86 32.90 -43.14 -14.10
N ALA A 87 33.33 -42.64 -15.26
CA ALA A 87 32.85 -41.36 -15.79
C ALA A 87 31.34 -41.39 -16.10
N GLU A 88 30.84 -42.48 -16.67
CA GLU A 88 29.41 -42.65 -16.93
C GLU A 88 28.60 -42.77 -15.62
N ALA A 89 29.12 -43.52 -14.64
CA ALA A 89 28.49 -43.64 -13.33
C ALA A 89 28.41 -42.29 -12.60
N ARG A 90 29.49 -41.49 -12.68
CA ARG A 90 29.50 -40.12 -12.14
C ARG A 90 28.47 -39.23 -12.84
N ARG A 91 28.44 -39.24 -14.17
CA ARG A 91 27.45 -38.47 -14.94
C ARG A 91 26.02 -38.86 -14.58
N LYS A 92 25.72 -40.16 -14.45
CA LYS A 92 24.39 -40.64 -14.03
C LYS A 92 24.02 -40.17 -12.62
N ARG A 93 24.97 -40.11 -11.68
CA ARG A 93 24.74 -39.57 -10.34
C ARG A 93 24.45 -38.08 -10.37
N GLU A 94 25.26 -37.31 -11.10
CA GLU A 94 25.05 -35.85 -11.27
C GLU A 94 23.71 -35.56 -11.95
N GLU A 95 23.32 -36.33 -12.97
CA GLU A 95 22.01 -36.23 -13.63
C GLU A 95 20.86 -36.58 -12.67
N ALA A 96 21.00 -37.62 -11.84
CA ALA A 96 19.99 -38.01 -10.85
C ALA A 96 19.84 -36.94 -9.75
N GLU A 97 20.94 -36.41 -9.23
CA GLU A 97 20.93 -35.32 -8.24
C GLU A 97 20.31 -34.05 -8.82
N ALA A 98 20.62 -33.70 -10.08
CA ALA A 98 20.01 -32.58 -10.78
C ALA A 98 18.49 -32.78 -10.98
N ALA A 99 18.06 -34.00 -11.31
CA ALA A 99 16.65 -34.34 -11.45
C ALA A 99 15.89 -34.24 -10.12
N GLU A 100 16.47 -34.74 -9.02
CA GLU A 100 15.90 -34.59 -7.69
C GLU A 100 15.82 -33.13 -7.24
N ALA A 101 16.87 -32.35 -7.49
CA ALA A 101 16.89 -30.92 -7.18
C ALA A 101 15.82 -30.15 -7.96
N ALA A 102 15.67 -30.43 -9.26
CA ALA A 102 14.63 -29.84 -10.10
C ALA A 102 13.22 -30.21 -9.60
N TRP A 103 13.02 -31.48 -9.21
CA TRP A 103 11.74 -31.93 -8.66
C TRP A 103 11.41 -31.24 -7.33
N ARG A 104 12.38 -31.09 -6.41
CA ARG A 104 12.18 -30.36 -5.15
C ARG A 104 11.86 -28.88 -5.40
N ALA A 105 12.58 -28.23 -6.30
CA ALA A 105 12.32 -26.83 -6.66
C ALA A 105 10.90 -26.64 -7.22
N GLU A 106 10.41 -27.59 -8.03
CA GLU A 106 9.04 -27.57 -8.54
C GLU A 106 8.00 -27.77 -7.43
N GLN A 107 8.24 -28.69 -6.49
CA GLN A 107 7.36 -28.87 -5.32
C GLN A 107 7.27 -27.61 -4.46
N GLU A 108 8.40 -26.95 -4.21
CA GLU A 108 8.43 -25.68 -3.48
C GLU A 108 7.69 -24.58 -4.23
N ARG A 109 7.84 -24.52 -5.56
CA ARG A 109 7.12 -23.56 -6.39
C ARG A 109 5.61 -23.77 -6.31
N LEU A 110 5.15 -25.02 -6.41
CA LEU A 110 3.74 -25.37 -6.28
C LEU A 110 3.19 -25.05 -4.89
N LYS A 111 3.96 -25.35 -3.83
CA LYS A 111 3.62 -25.02 -2.46
C LYS A 111 3.46 -23.50 -2.27
N LYS A 112 4.41 -22.70 -2.76
CA LYS A 112 4.34 -21.23 -2.72
C LYS A 112 3.13 -20.69 -3.47
N LEU A 113 2.81 -21.24 -4.64
CA LEU A 113 1.62 -20.83 -5.40
C LEU A 113 0.32 -21.17 -4.66
N HIS A 114 0.25 -22.34 -4.01
CA HIS A 114 -0.89 -22.73 -3.19
C HIS A 114 -1.08 -21.82 -1.98
N GLU A 115 0.00 -21.53 -1.25
CA GLU A 115 -0.01 -20.59 -0.12
C GLU A 115 -0.45 -19.19 -0.54
N ALA A 116 0.07 -18.68 -1.67
CA ALA A 116 -0.32 -17.38 -2.21
C ALA A 116 -1.81 -17.32 -2.63
N ARG A 117 -2.36 -18.45 -3.11
CA ARG A 117 -3.79 -18.54 -3.43
C ARG A 117 -4.65 -18.51 -2.16
N LEU A 118 -4.31 -19.33 -1.16
CA LEU A 118 -5.03 -19.34 0.12
C LEU A 118 -4.96 -17.99 0.82
N ALA A 119 -3.82 -17.30 0.77
CA ALA A 119 -3.68 -15.95 1.30
C ALA A 119 -4.64 -14.96 0.65
N ARG A 120 -4.78 -15.01 -0.69
CA ARG A 120 -5.71 -14.16 -1.43
C ARG A 120 -7.17 -14.46 -1.09
N GLU A 121 -7.55 -15.74 -1.06
CA GLU A 121 -8.90 -16.18 -0.70
C GLU A 121 -9.23 -15.74 0.74
N ALA A 122 -8.28 -15.83 1.68
CA ALA A 122 -8.44 -15.34 3.05
C ALA A 122 -8.57 -13.81 3.13
N GLU A 123 -7.82 -13.05 2.34
CA GLU A 123 -7.94 -11.59 2.26
C GLU A 123 -9.28 -11.15 1.68
N GLU A 124 -9.76 -11.84 0.63
CA GLU A 124 -11.08 -11.61 0.03
C GLU A 124 -12.21 -11.92 1.01
N ALA A 125 -12.10 -13.04 1.75
CA ALA A 125 -13.03 -13.36 2.83
C ALA A 125 -13.05 -12.27 3.90
N ARG A 126 -11.88 -11.80 4.35
CA ARG A 126 -11.78 -10.69 5.33
C ARG A 126 -12.41 -9.40 4.81
N LYS A 127 -12.17 -9.04 3.54
CA LYS A 127 -12.80 -7.86 2.91
C LYS A 127 -14.32 -8.01 2.80
N GLY A 128 -14.80 -9.21 2.48
CA GLY A 128 -16.24 -9.52 2.43
C GLY A 128 -16.90 -9.36 3.80
N GLU A 129 -16.25 -9.81 4.87
CA GLU A 129 -16.72 -9.64 6.24
C GLU A 129 -16.75 -8.16 6.66
N GLU A 130 -15.67 -7.42 6.42
CA GLU A 130 -15.61 -5.97 6.68
C GLU A 130 -16.74 -5.23 5.93
N TYR A 131 -16.93 -5.54 4.65
CA TYR A 131 -17.98 -4.94 3.82
C TYR A 131 -19.38 -5.26 4.35
N TRP A 132 -19.65 -6.53 4.66
CA TRP A 132 -20.93 -6.97 5.22
C TRP A 132 -21.27 -6.24 6.53
N VAL A 133 -20.29 -6.11 7.42
CA VAL A 133 -20.45 -5.39 8.69
C VAL A 133 -20.66 -3.89 8.45
N SER A 134 -20.00 -3.29 7.45
CA SER A 134 -20.20 -1.87 7.11
C SER A 134 -21.63 -1.58 6.62
N CYS A 135 -22.27 -2.54 5.93
CA CYS A 135 -23.68 -2.47 5.52
C CYS A 135 -24.67 -2.72 6.67
N GLY A 136 -24.19 -2.86 7.92
CA GLY A 136 -25.03 -3.13 9.10
C GLY A 136 -25.25 -4.62 9.40
N GLY A 137 -24.59 -5.51 8.67
CA GLY A 137 -24.65 -6.96 8.88
C GLY A 137 -24.13 -7.40 10.26
N VAL A 138 -24.52 -8.62 10.64
CA VAL A 138 -23.99 -9.34 11.82
C VAL A 138 -23.38 -10.65 11.31
N LEU A 139 -22.14 -10.93 11.71
CA LEU A 139 -21.44 -12.16 11.33
C LEU A 139 -22.00 -13.36 12.07
N ARG A 140 -21.84 -14.54 11.48
CA ARG A 140 -22.20 -15.81 12.09
C ARG A 140 -20.97 -16.65 12.34
N ASP A 141 -20.99 -17.40 13.44
CA ASP A 141 -19.96 -18.39 13.76
C ASP A 141 -20.13 -19.66 12.91
N GLU A 142 -19.23 -20.62 13.10
CA GLU A 142 -19.26 -21.92 12.41
C GLU A 142 -20.53 -22.74 12.73
N HIS A 143 -21.21 -22.42 13.83
CA HIS A 143 -22.46 -23.07 14.27
C HIS A 143 -23.71 -22.32 13.78
N GLY A 144 -23.53 -21.21 13.05
CA GLY A 144 -24.62 -20.36 12.55
C GLY A 144 -25.21 -19.39 13.58
N ASN A 145 -24.66 -19.32 14.80
CA ASN A 145 -25.04 -18.33 15.81
C ASN A 145 -24.48 -16.96 15.46
N ARG A 146 -25.09 -15.89 15.99
CA ARG A 146 -24.63 -14.51 15.75
C ARG A 146 -23.38 -14.21 16.59
N ASP A 147 -22.27 -13.90 15.94
CA ASP A 147 -21.03 -13.51 16.59
C ASP A 147 -20.99 -12.00 16.79
N LEU A 148 -21.52 -11.55 17.94
CA LEU A 148 -21.61 -10.14 18.29
C LEU A 148 -20.23 -9.55 18.61
N GLU A 149 -19.34 -10.31 19.24
CA GLU A 149 -18.01 -9.84 19.62
C GLU A 149 -17.15 -9.57 18.39
N ARG A 150 -17.08 -10.51 17.46
CA ARG A 150 -16.35 -10.33 16.19
C ARG A 150 -16.92 -9.17 15.37
N THR A 151 -18.25 -9.08 15.31
CA THR A 151 -18.92 -7.96 14.64
C THR A 151 -18.58 -6.62 15.28
N GLN A 152 -18.57 -6.53 16.62
CA GLN A 152 -18.21 -5.30 17.35
C GLN A 152 -16.75 -4.90 17.09
N ARG A 153 -15.82 -5.85 17.17
CA ARG A 153 -14.40 -5.59 16.87
C ARG A 153 -14.19 -5.03 15.47
N ILE A 154 -14.86 -5.60 14.46
CA ILE A 154 -14.79 -5.09 13.08
C ILE A 154 -15.40 -3.69 12.98
N ARG A 155 -16.52 -3.42 13.65
CA ARG A 155 -17.13 -2.08 13.67
C ARG A 155 -16.20 -1.04 14.31
N GLU A 156 -15.56 -1.38 15.42
CA GLU A 156 -14.61 -0.49 16.10
C GLU A 156 -13.39 -0.21 15.21
N GLU A 157 -12.85 -1.24 14.57
CA GLU A 157 -11.74 -1.10 13.62
C GLU A 157 -12.14 -0.24 12.41
N LEU A 158 -13.34 -0.45 11.83
CA LEU A 158 -13.84 0.37 10.73
C LEU A 158 -14.02 1.85 11.15
N LYS A 159 -14.59 2.10 12.33
CA LYS A 159 -14.71 3.46 12.88
C LYS A 159 -13.35 4.11 13.10
N LEU A 160 -12.35 3.34 13.53
CA LEU A 160 -10.99 3.83 13.71
C LEU A 160 -10.37 4.20 12.34
N ARG A 161 -10.48 3.33 11.34
CA ARG A 161 -9.98 3.59 9.97
C ARG A 161 -10.66 4.80 9.32
N GLU A 162 -11.95 4.98 9.53
CA GLU A 162 -12.68 6.13 9.00
C GLU A 162 -12.19 7.44 9.65
N LYS A 163 -11.97 7.43 10.97
CA LYS A 163 -11.36 8.58 11.67
C LYS A 163 -9.96 8.86 11.16
N GLU A 164 -9.12 7.83 11.02
CA GLU A 164 -7.77 7.94 10.48
C GLU A 164 -7.79 8.53 9.06
N LYS A 165 -8.66 8.00 8.19
CA LYS A 165 -8.85 8.48 6.82
C LYS A 165 -9.26 9.95 6.80
N ARG A 166 -10.24 10.36 7.62
CA ARG A 166 -10.66 11.77 7.71
C ARG A 166 -9.51 12.69 8.14
N LEU A 167 -8.71 12.27 9.13
CA LEU A 167 -7.55 13.05 9.60
C LEU A 167 -6.50 13.21 8.49
N THR A 168 -6.23 12.14 7.75
CA THR A 168 -5.29 12.17 6.62
C THR A 168 -5.81 13.04 5.48
N GLU A 169 -7.06 12.86 5.06
CA GLU A 169 -7.69 13.68 4.00
C GLU A 169 -7.70 15.17 4.36
N ARG A 170 -8.00 15.50 5.63
CA ARG A 170 -7.94 16.87 6.15
C ARG A 170 -6.56 17.47 6.01
N TRP A 171 -5.52 16.73 6.42
CA TRP A 171 -4.13 17.18 6.30
C TRP A 171 -3.70 17.34 4.84
N GLU A 172 -4.03 16.38 3.97
CA GLU A 172 -3.71 16.45 2.55
C GLU A 172 -4.41 17.61 1.84
N ALA A 173 -5.66 17.90 2.21
CA ALA A 173 -6.39 19.05 1.69
C ALA A 173 -5.72 20.37 2.10
N TYR A 174 -5.27 20.48 3.35
CA TYR A 174 -4.48 21.63 3.82
C TYR A 174 -3.17 21.78 3.05
N GLU A 175 -2.39 20.71 2.89
CA GLU A 175 -1.13 20.72 2.11
C GLU A 175 -1.35 21.10 0.65
N ARG A 176 -2.45 20.63 0.05
CA ARG A 176 -2.82 20.97 -1.32
C ARG A 176 -3.11 22.45 -1.46
N ARG A 177 -3.92 23.02 -0.56
CA ARG A 177 -4.22 24.47 -0.54
C ARG A 177 -2.96 25.31 -0.29
N TRP A 178 -2.10 24.90 0.64
CA TRP A 178 -0.84 25.59 0.89
C TRP A 178 0.07 25.63 -0.35
N ARG A 179 0.23 24.48 -1.04
CA ARG A 179 1.01 24.42 -2.29
C ARG A 179 0.40 25.26 -3.40
N HIS A 180 -0.93 25.26 -3.51
CA HIS A 180 -1.64 26.09 -4.48
C HIS A 180 -1.38 27.58 -4.23
N LEU A 181 -1.54 28.04 -2.98
CA LEU A 181 -1.29 29.43 -2.57
C LEU A 181 0.15 29.87 -2.87
N LEU A 182 1.13 29.03 -2.56
CA LEU A 182 2.54 29.31 -2.90
C LEU A 182 2.79 29.38 -4.40
N ALA A 183 2.10 28.56 -5.21
CA ALA A 183 2.21 28.61 -6.66
C ALA A 183 1.66 29.94 -7.20
N VAL A 184 0.48 30.37 -6.72
CA VAL A 184 -0.11 31.68 -7.09
C VAL A 184 0.82 32.84 -6.71
N ALA A 185 1.36 32.84 -5.50
CA ALA A 185 2.31 33.87 -5.04
C ALA A 185 3.59 33.90 -5.87
N LYS A 186 4.09 32.73 -6.28
CA LYS A 186 5.28 32.63 -7.13
C LYS A 186 5.02 33.16 -8.54
N SER A 187 3.86 32.86 -9.14
CA SER A 187 3.51 33.35 -10.47
C SER A 187 3.43 34.88 -10.49
N ARG A 188 2.70 35.50 -9.55
CA ARG A 188 2.55 36.97 -9.49
C ARG A 188 3.85 37.73 -9.27
N LYS A 189 4.82 37.15 -8.55
CA LYS A 189 6.13 37.78 -8.32
C LYS A 189 6.94 37.92 -9.62
N VAL A 190 6.75 37.03 -10.59
CA VAL A 190 7.46 37.06 -11.87
C VAL A 190 6.93 38.19 -12.75
N ASP A 191 5.62 38.46 -12.71
CA ASP A 191 4.97 39.43 -13.58
C ASP A 191 5.27 40.89 -13.18
N GLY A 192 5.51 41.14 -11.87
CA GLY A 192 5.79 42.49 -11.34
C GLY A 192 7.17 43.07 -11.68
N ILE A 193 8.05 42.35 -12.38
CA ILE A 193 9.41 42.83 -12.70
C ILE A 193 9.61 43.13 -14.20
N ALA A 194 8.74 42.67 -15.12
CA ALA A 194 9.08 42.75 -16.54
C ALA A 194 7.95 42.73 -17.58
N SER A 195 6.70 43.14 -17.29
CA SER A 195 5.65 43.09 -18.33
C SER A 195 4.81 44.35 -18.44
N GLU A 196 5.39 45.36 -19.09
CA GLU A 196 4.68 46.51 -19.70
C GLU A 196 4.33 46.22 -21.19
N VAL A 197 4.26 44.93 -21.56
CA VAL A 197 3.92 44.53 -22.94
C VAL A 197 2.48 44.02 -22.95
N GLU A 198 1.61 44.85 -23.50
CA GLU A 198 0.21 44.56 -23.84
C GLU A 198 0.11 43.21 -24.56
N SER A 199 -0.34 42.17 -23.85
CA SER A 199 -0.64 40.86 -24.45
C SER A 199 -2.07 40.48 -24.10
N GLU A 200 -2.99 40.85 -24.99
CA GLU A 200 -4.44 40.69 -24.90
C GLU A 200 -4.95 39.24 -25.03
N SER A 201 -4.11 38.21 -24.83
CA SER A 201 -4.48 36.82 -25.13
C SER A 201 -4.79 35.97 -23.89
N GLY A 202 -5.88 36.33 -23.20
CA GLY A 202 -7.00 35.41 -22.95
C GLY A 202 -6.76 34.07 -22.23
N SER A 203 -5.95 34.02 -21.18
CA SER A 203 -6.02 32.91 -20.22
C SER A 203 -6.41 33.46 -18.85
N GLN A 204 -7.71 33.38 -18.53
CA GLN A 204 -8.31 33.76 -17.24
C GLN A 204 -7.88 32.79 -16.13
N ALA A 205 -6.57 32.66 -15.88
CA ALA A 205 -6.12 32.28 -14.55
C ALA A 205 -6.39 33.52 -13.69
N GLY A 206 -7.59 33.55 -13.11
CA GLY A 206 -8.19 34.74 -12.51
C GLY A 206 -7.18 35.59 -11.74
N ASP A 207 -7.07 36.85 -12.13
CA ASP A 207 -6.41 37.90 -11.34
C ASP A 207 -7.17 38.21 -10.04
N ASP A 208 -8.08 37.33 -9.62
CA ASP A 208 -8.86 37.46 -8.41
C ASP A 208 -7.89 37.58 -7.22
N PRO A 209 -7.98 38.66 -6.44
CA PRO A 209 -7.12 38.85 -5.27
C PRO A 209 -7.33 37.68 -4.31
N VAL A 210 -6.25 37.23 -3.67
CA VAL A 210 -6.36 36.17 -2.66
C VAL A 210 -7.14 36.74 -1.47
N THR A 211 -8.20 36.05 -1.07
CA THR A 211 -9.03 36.45 0.08
C THR A 211 -8.62 35.69 1.34
N PHE A 212 -9.13 36.13 2.49
CA PHE A 212 -8.99 35.48 3.78
C PHE A 212 -9.50 34.03 3.75
N ALA A 213 -10.55 33.75 2.97
CA ALA A 213 -11.11 32.41 2.81
C ALA A 213 -10.20 31.47 2.01
N ASP A 214 -9.29 32.00 1.19
CA ASP A 214 -8.32 31.20 0.44
C ASP A 214 -7.12 30.77 1.29
N MET A 215 -6.94 31.42 2.44
CA MET A 215 -5.87 31.10 3.37
C MET A 215 -6.12 29.72 4.01
N PRO A 216 -5.15 28.80 3.94
CA PRO A 216 -5.28 27.45 4.49
C PRO A 216 -5.11 27.47 6.01
N TRP A 217 -6.07 28.01 6.75
CA TRP A 217 -6.01 28.05 8.22
C TRP A 217 -5.94 26.63 8.82
N PRO A 218 -5.13 26.40 9.88
CA PRO A 218 -4.96 25.09 10.49
C PRO A 218 -6.13 24.75 11.43
N VAL A 219 -7.35 24.66 10.88
CA VAL A 219 -8.61 24.39 11.58
C VAL A 219 -9.43 23.33 10.85
N ASP A 220 -10.26 22.57 11.57
CA ASP A 220 -11.14 21.51 10.99
C ASP A 220 -12.43 22.06 10.36
N LYS A 221 -12.39 23.29 9.84
CA LYS A 221 -13.53 23.91 9.17
C LYS A 221 -13.24 24.09 7.68
N PRO A 222 -14.26 24.03 6.81
CA PRO A 222 -14.09 24.39 5.42
C PRO A 222 -13.63 25.85 5.34
N ALA A 223 -12.72 26.15 4.41
CA ALA A 223 -12.03 27.44 4.37
C ALA A 223 -13.00 28.64 4.21
N SER A 224 -14.13 28.43 3.53
CA SER A 224 -15.21 29.42 3.35
C SER A 224 -15.97 29.79 4.63
N GLU A 225 -15.87 28.99 5.70
CA GLU A 225 -16.61 29.19 6.95
C GLU A 225 -15.70 29.58 8.12
N VAL A 226 -14.38 29.68 7.89
CA VAL A 226 -13.43 30.01 8.95
C VAL A 226 -13.60 31.47 9.35
N LYS A 227 -13.88 31.70 10.62
CA LYS A 227 -13.87 33.04 11.24
C LYS A 227 -12.65 33.18 12.16
N LEU A 228 -12.31 34.42 12.51
CA LEU A 228 -11.23 34.73 13.45
C LEU A 228 -11.40 33.98 14.78
N GLU A 229 -12.63 33.88 15.27
CA GLU A 229 -12.98 33.17 16.51
C GLU A 229 -12.65 31.68 16.50
N ASP A 230 -12.51 31.07 15.31
CA ASP A 230 -12.26 29.65 15.14
C ASP A 230 -10.77 29.30 15.23
N ILE A 231 -9.90 30.29 15.01
CA ILE A 231 -8.45 30.13 15.12
C ILE A 231 -8.10 30.20 16.60
N THR A 232 -8.53 29.20 17.37
CA THR A 232 -8.18 29.06 18.79
C THR A 232 -6.98 28.14 18.95
N ARG A 233 -6.22 28.32 20.04
CA ARG A 233 -5.11 27.41 20.40
C ARG A 233 -5.52 25.93 20.37
N GLN A 234 -6.70 25.62 20.89
CA GLN A 234 -7.19 24.24 20.97
C GLN A 234 -7.45 23.66 19.58
N ASN A 235 -8.05 24.46 18.68
CA ASN A 235 -8.33 24.01 17.31
C ASN A 235 -7.05 23.84 16.49
N VAL A 236 -6.09 24.76 16.62
CA VAL A 236 -4.78 24.65 15.97
C VAL A 236 -3.99 23.46 16.49
N GLU A 237 -3.98 23.23 17.81
CA GLU A 237 -3.31 22.08 18.42
C GLU A 237 -3.95 20.76 17.98
N ALA A 238 -5.28 20.66 18.02
CA ALA A 238 -6.01 19.49 17.55
C ALA A 238 -5.70 19.22 16.07
N PHE A 239 -5.76 20.26 15.23
CA PHE A 239 -5.48 20.13 13.80
C PHE A 239 -4.06 19.60 13.52
N LEU A 240 -3.05 20.16 14.20
CA LEU A 240 -1.64 19.81 13.98
C LEU A 240 -1.27 18.45 14.58
N LEU A 241 -1.85 18.09 15.73
CA LEU A 241 -1.42 16.91 16.48
C LEU A 241 -2.29 15.67 16.26
N GLU A 242 -3.58 15.80 15.95
CA GLU A 242 -4.45 14.66 15.70
C GLU A 242 -3.95 13.73 14.57
N PRO A 243 -3.42 14.22 13.43
CA PRO A 243 -2.88 13.33 12.39
C PRO A 243 -1.71 12.46 12.85
N LEU A 244 -1.06 12.78 13.97
CA LEU A 244 0.01 11.96 14.56
C LEU A 244 -0.54 10.72 15.29
N THR A 245 -1.86 10.68 15.56
CA THR A 245 -2.52 9.51 16.15
C THR A 245 -2.78 8.40 15.14
N VAL A 246 -2.66 8.68 13.83
CA VAL A 246 -2.86 7.71 12.75
C VAL A 246 -1.78 6.64 12.80
N ARG A 247 -2.19 5.36 12.76
CA ARG A 247 -1.28 4.22 12.76
C ARG A 247 -0.29 4.30 11.58
N GLY A 248 1.00 4.15 11.88
CA GLY A 248 2.08 4.21 10.87
C GLY A 248 2.61 5.62 10.57
N CYS A 249 2.15 6.67 11.28
CA CYS A 249 2.75 7.99 11.15
C CYS A 249 4.20 7.98 11.66
N THR A 250 5.16 8.24 10.77
CA THR A 250 6.60 8.30 11.11
C THR A 250 7.06 9.68 11.58
N VAL A 251 6.22 10.71 11.37
CA VAL A 251 6.57 12.11 11.68
C VAL A 251 6.43 12.36 13.17
N THR A 252 7.45 12.98 13.77
CA THR A 252 7.41 13.32 15.20
C THR A 252 6.59 14.58 15.47
N LYS A 253 6.05 14.73 16.70
CA LYS A 253 5.37 15.97 17.14
C LYS A 253 6.23 17.22 16.89
N LYS A 254 7.52 17.14 17.25
CA LYS A 254 8.47 18.24 17.08
C LYS A 254 8.63 18.65 15.61
N GLU A 255 8.75 17.67 14.71
CA GLU A 255 8.90 17.93 13.27
C GLU A 255 7.62 18.52 12.66
N ARG A 256 6.45 17.99 13.03
CA ARG A 256 5.14 18.51 12.61
C ARG A 256 4.95 19.97 13.01
N VAL A 257 5.26 20.30 14.26
CA VAL A 257 5.15 21.68 14.74
C VAL A 257 6.20 22.58 14.08
N ARG A 258 7.45 22.12 13.93
CA ARG A 258 8.51 22.89 13.26
C ARG A 258 8.16 23.23 11.81
N THR A 259 7.62 22.28 11.07
CA THR A 259 7.20 22.50 9.67
C THR A 259 6.02 23.47 9.59
N SER A 260 5.07 23.40 10.52
CA SER A 260 4.00 24.40 10.64
C SER A 260 4.53 25.79 10.98
N LEU A 261 5.42 25.91 11.98
CA LEU A 261 6.03 27.17 12.41
C LEU A 261 6.76 27.87 11.26
N LEU A 262 7.48 27.12 10.42
CA LEU A 262 8.19 27.68 9.27
C LEU A 262 7.26 28.20 8.17
N ARG A 263 6.02 27.69 8.09
CA ARG A 263 5.02 28.12 7.10
C ARG A 263 4.35 29.43 7.52
N TRP A 264 4.01 29.53 8.79
CA TRP A 264 3.36 30.71 9.39
C TRP A 264 4.35 31.77 9.87
N HIS A 265 5.65 31.61 9.59
CA HIS A 265 6.65 32.61 9.93
C HIS A 265 6.39 33.91 9.13
N PRO A 266 6.50 35.10 9.76
CA PRO A 266 6.19 36.37 9.09
C PRO A 266 6.95 36.57 7.77
N ASP A 267 8.25 36.21 7.73
CA ASP A 267 9.06 36.25 6.50
C ASP A 267 8.45 35.48 5.31
N LYS A 268 7.81 34.33 5.56
CA LYS A 268 7.13 33.55 4.51
C LYS A 268 5.76 34.12 4.18
N MET A 269 5.05 34.63 5.19
CA MET A 269 3.74 35.24 5.04
C MET A 269 3.79 36.54 4.25
N THR A 270 4.88 37.33 4.35
CA THR A 270 5.03 38.60 3.62
C THR A 270 4.78 38.48 2.12
N ALA A 271 5.28 37.39 1.50
CA ALA A 271 5.10 37.15 0.06
C ALA A 271 3.64 36.78 -0.31
N ILE A 272 2.89 36.20 0.62
CA ILE A 272 1.48 35.87 0.44
C ILE A 272 0.63 37.11 0.72
N VAL A 273 0.91 37.83 1.80
CA VAL A 273 0.17 39.04 2.20
C VAL A 273 0.27 40.14 1.15
N SER A 274 1.35 40.19 0.36
CA SER A 274 1.44 41.12 -0.77
C SER A 274 0.41 40.87 -1.88
N ILE A 275 -0.06 39.62 -2.03
CA ILE A 275 -1.05 39.23 -3.07
C ILE A 275 -2.49 39.16 -2.54
N VAL A 276 -2.67 39.28 -1.22
CA VAL A 276 -3.99 39.33 -0.56
C VAL A 276 -4.68 40.66 -0.89
N ASP A 277 -6.02 40.66 -0.97
CA ASP A 277 -6.82 41.87 -1.12
C ASP A 277 -6.40 42.91 -0.06
N PRO A 278 -6.03 44.16 -0.43
CA PRO A 278 -5.68 45.20 0.52
C PRO A 278 -6.72 45.42 1.64
N ALA A 279 -8.00 45.17 1.40
CA ALA A 279 -9.05 45.29 2.42
C ALA A 279 -8.96 44.21 3.51
N GLU A 280 -8.33 43.06 3.22
CA GLU A 280 -8.26 41.90 4.11
C GLU A 280 -6.83 41.64 4.65
N LYS A 281 -5.84 42.42 4.21
CA LYS A 281 -4.43 42.26 4.63
C LYS A 281 -4.26 42.33 6.14
N ASP A 282 -4.90 43.29 6.79
CA ASP A 282 -4.80 43.47 8.24
C ASP A 282 -5.35 42.26 8.99
N ALA A 283 -6.51 41.72 8.55
CA ALA A 283 -7.10 40.52 9.14
C ALA A 283 -6.20 39.28 8.97
N VAL A 284 -5.60 39.09 7.79
CA VAL A 284 -4.68 37.97 7.54
C VAL A 284 -3.40 38.11 8.37
N MET A 285 -2.88 39.31 8.54
CA MET A 285 -1.69 39.58 9.35
C MET A 285 -1.95 39.36 10.84
N ASP A 286 -3.05 39.89 11.38
CA ASP A 286 -3.44 39.72 12.77
C ASP A 286 -3.58 38.23 13.13
N ASP A 287 -4.17 37.43 12.24
CA ASP A 287 -4.38 35.99 12.47
C ASP A 287 -3.10 35.15 12.25
N ALA A 288 -2.23 35.56 11.33
CA ALA A 288 -0.92 34.94 11.17
C ALA A 288 -0.05 35.19 12.42
N ASP A 289 -0.09 36.42 12.94
CA ASP A 289 0.57 36.82 14.18
C ASP A 289 -0.02 36.14 15.40
N PHE A 290 -1.28 35.71 15.36
CA PHE A 290 -1.90 34.88 16.40
C PHE A 290 -1.49 33.38 16.29
N THR A 291 -1.43 32.85 15.07
CA THR A 291 -1.10 31.44 14.81
C THR A 291 0.36 31.13 15.14
N PHE A 292 1.28 32.06 14.85
CA PHE A 292 2.71 31.87 15.05
C PHE A 292 3.10 31.59 16.52
N PRO A 293 2.71 32.40 17.53
CA PRO A 293 2.98 32.13 18.94
C PRO A 293 2.44 30.79 19.43
N ILE A 294 1.24 30.38 18.99
CA ILE A 294 0.66 29.08 19.34
C ILE A 294 1.59 27.96 18.84
N THR A 295 2.02 28.02 17.58
CA THR A 295 2.93 27.00 17.03
C THR A 295 4.30 27.02 17.71
N LEU A 296 4.80 28.19 18.10
CA LEU A 296 6.07 28.33 18.82
C LEU A 296 6.01 27.72 20.23
N GLU A 297 4.92 27.96 20.95
CA GLU A 297 4.68 27.37 22.27
C GLU A 297 4.57 25.84 22.17
N LEU A 298 3.83 25.32 21.19
CA LEU A 298 3.72 23.88 20.93
C LEU A 298 5.06 23.21 20.58
N ALA A 299 6.02 23.98 20.06
CA ALA A 299 7.37 23.50 19.76
C ALA A 299 8.23 23.32 21.03
N GLY A 300 7.71 23.66 22.21
CA GLY A 300 8.44 23.72 23.46
C GLY A 300 9.30 24.98 23.58
N GLY A 301 9.08 25.99 22.73
CA GLY A 301 9.66 27.31 22.91
C GLY A 301 9.06 27.94 24.15
N ARG A 302 9.87 28.12 25.20
CA ARG A 302 9.50 29.02 26.29
C ARG A 302 9.44 30.42 25.69
N ILE A 303 8.23 30.95 25.49
CA ILE A 303 8.05 32.37 25.21
C ILE A 303 8.72 33.12 26.37
N PRO A 304 9.70 34.00 26.11
CA PRO A 304 10.32 34.80 27.17
C PRO A 304 9.21 35.47 27.98
N GLU A 305 9.21 35.24 29.28
CA GLU A 305 8.17 35.74 30.21
C GLU A 305 8.00 37.27 30.14
N MET A 306 8.99 37.98 29.60
CA MET A 306 8.96 39.42 29.35
C MET A 306 7.96 39.88 28.28
N ALA A 307 7.51 39.00 27.38
CA ALA A 307 6.44 39.32 26.43
C ALA A 307 5.03 39.26 27.06
N ARG A 308 4.86 38.54 28.18
CA ARG A 308 3.54 38.39 28.83
C ARG A 308 3.09 39.64 29.60
N SER A 309 4.03 40.48 30.04
CA SER A 309 3.67 41.75 30.70
C SER A 309 3.09 42.77 29.72
N GLU A 310 3.46 42.71 28.43
CA GLU A 310 2.84 43.54 27.39
C GLU A 310 1.56 42.92 26.81
N GLU A 311 1.40 41.59 26.84
CA GLU A 311 0.17 40.91 26.43
C GLU A 311 -1.02 41.22 27.35
N THR A 312 -0.79 41.52 28.63
CA THR A 312 -1.87 42.03 29.51
C THR A 312 -2.41 43.37 29.00
N SER A 313 -1.53 44.24 28.45
CA SER A 313 -1.93 45.48 27.79
C SER A 313 -2.48 45.26 26.36
N ARG A 314 -2.08 44.22 25.63
CA ARG A 314 -2.68 43.89 24.32
C ARG A 314 -4.06 43.22 24.45
N GLY A 315 -4.29 42.44 25.50
CA GLY A 315 -5.63 41.93 25.85
C GLY A 315 -6.59 43.06 26.20
N GLU A 316 -6.11 44.08 26.93
CA GLU A 316 -6.85 45.34 27.13
C GLU A 316 -7.04 46.11 25.82
N TRP A 317 -6.07 46.10 24.89
CA TRP A 317 -6.21 46.73 23.58
C TRP A 317 -7.23 46.03 22.67
N LEU A 318 -7.31 44.70 22.69
CA LEU A 318 -8.31 43.93 21.92
C LEU A 318 -9.73 44.14 22.49
N HIS A 319 -9.88 44.12 23.82
CA HIS A 319 -11.14 44.51 24.46
C HIS A 319 -11.50 45.98 24.21
N GLN A 320 -10.53 46.89 24.13
CA GLN A 320 -10.74 48.31 23.84
C GLN A 320 -10.97 48.59 22.33
N ALA A 321 -10.43 47.77 21.43
CA ALA A 321 -10.69 47.83 19.99
C ALA A 321 -12.08 47.27 19.64
N ILE A 322 -12.49 46.18 20.30
CA ILE A 322 -13.87 45.68 20.23
C ILE A 322 -14.84 46.72 20.80
N ALA A 323 -14.53 47.32 21.97
CA ALA A 323 -15.36 48.38 22.56
C ALA A 323 -15.38 49.69 21.75
N ARG A 324 -14.37 49.96 20.91
CA ARG A 324 -14.37 51.12 19.98
C ARG A 324 -15.16 50.86 18.70
N ARG A 325 -15.39 49.61 18.32
CA ARG A 325 -16.19 49.25 17.14
C ARG A 325 -17.69 49.42 17.38
N ASP A 326 -18.14 49.40 18.64
CA ASP A 326 -19.52 49.67 19.05
C ASP A 326 -19.85 51.16 19.25
N VAL A 327 -18.87 52.07 19.19
CA VAL A 327 -19.06 53.51 19.36
C VAL A 327 -18.81 54.24 18.04
N GLY A 328 -19.82 54.25 17.16
CA GLY A 328 -19.90 55.28 16.11
C GLY A 328 -19.97 54.83 14.66
N PHE A 329 -20.72 53.77 14.34
CA PHE A 329 -21.29 53.64 12.99
C PHE A 329 -22.80 53.90 13.07
N GLU A 330 -23.19 55.18 13.07
CA GLU A 330 -24.56 55.56 12.75
C GLU A 330 -24.84 55.19 11.30
N ALA A 331 -25.48 54.04 11.10
CA ALA A 331 -26.07 53.69 9.83
C ALA A 331 -27.17 54.70 9.48
N PRO A 332 -27.27 55.17 8.22
CA PRO A 332 -28.38 56.02 7.81
C PRO A 332 -29.70 55.28 7.99
N SER A 333 -30.59 55.90 8.77
CA SER A 333 -31.97 55.53 9.02
C SER A 333 -32.72 55.23 7.71
N VAL A 334 -32.89 53.95 7.39
CA VAL A 334 -33.83 53.50 6.36
C VAL A 334 -35.14 53.20 7.07
N ALA A 335 -36.15 53.99 6.70
CA ALA A 335 -37.50 53.97 7.21
C ALA A 335 -38.11 52.56 7.23
N ALA A 336 -38.63 52.18 8.40
CA ALA A 336 -39.36 50.94 8.63
C ALA A 336 -40.69 50.93 7.88
N ALA A 337 -40.75 50.20 6.77
CA ALA A 337 -42.00 49.72 6.21
C ALA A 337 -42.49 48.52 7.04
N ARG A 338 -43.54 48.74 7.84
CA ARG A 338 -44.29 47.69 8.55
C ARG A 338 -44.89 46.71 7.54
N ILE A 339 -44.35 45.50 7.46
CA ILE A 339 -45.00 44.35 6.83
C ILE A 339 -45.53 43.44 7.96
N ALA A 340 -46.83 43.17 7.91
CA ALA A 340 -47.57 42.36 8.87
C ALA A 340 -47.11 40.89 8.88
N PRO A 341 -47.24 40.18 10.03
CA PRO A 341 -46.87 38.77 10.12
C PRO A 341 -47.87 37.89 9.35
N GLY A 342 -47.47 37.47 8.16
CA GLY A 342 -48.12 36.40 7.41
C GLY A 342 -47.82 35.04 8.04
N ARG A 343 -48.87 34.41 8.54
CA ARG A 343 -48.93 33.03 9.03
C ARG A 343 -48.48 32.06 7.92
N LEU A 344 -47.29 31.47 8.07
CA LEU A 344 -46.80 30.40 7.22
C LEU A 344 -47.24 29.05 7.82
N ASP A 345 -48.27 28.45 7.23
CA ASP A 345 -48.66 27.07 7.49
C ASP A 345 -47.61 26.13 6.87
N PHE A 346 -46.76 25.57 7.73
CA PHE A 346 -45.75 24.58 7.35
C PHE A 346 -46.43 23.22 7.16
N THR A 347 -46.84 22.90 5.93
CA THR A 347 -47.30 21.56 5.56
C THR A 347 -46.10 20.68 5.25
N LEU A 348 -45.90 19.65 6.07
CA LEU A 348 -44.87 18.63 5.88
C LEU A 348 -45.20 17.79 4.62
N PRO A 349 -44.24 17.60 3.69
CA PRO A 349 -44.44 16.69 2.56
C PRO A 349 -44.39 15.24 3.05
N THR A 350 -45.49 14.52 2.84
CA THR A 350 -45.56 13.06 2.99
C THR A 350 -44.61 12.37 2.00
N PRO A 351 -43.91 11.29 2.39
CA PRO A 351 -43.02 10.56 1.50
C PRO A 351 -43.82 9.84 0.41
N GLY A 352 -43.81 10.42 -0.79
CA GLY A 352 -44.36 9.82 -2.00
C GLY A 352 -43.55 8.59 -2.41
N THR A 353 -44.23 7.45 -2.46
CA THR A 353 -43.73 6.17 -2.94
C THR A 353 -43.52 6.24 -4.46
N GLY A 354 -42.40 6.83 -4.88
CA GLY A 354 -41.99 6.89 -6.28
C GLY A 354 -41.49 5.52 -6.76
N LYS A 355 -42.38 4.74 -7.37
CA LYS A 355 -42.01 3.58 -8.20
C LYS A 355 -41.35 4.11 -9.48
N SER A 356 -40.03 4.21 -9.50
CA SER A 356 -39.27 4.41 -10.74
C SER A 356 -39.24 3.09 -11.51
N ASN A 357 -40.02 3.03 -12.59
CA ASN A 357 -40.00 1.97 -13.57
C ASN A 357 -38.82 2.23 -14.50
N VAL A 358 -37.65 1.68 -14.17
CA VAL A 358 -36.45 1.76 -15.03
C VAL A 358 -36.46 0.55 -15.96
N ASN A 359 -36.67 0.81 -17.25
CA ASN A 359 -36.52 -0.17 -18.34
C ASN A 359 -35.05 -0.60 -18.46
N PRO A 360 -34.75 -1.92 -18.46
CA PRO A 360 -33.41 -2.43 -18.70
C PRO A 360 -33.25 -2.80 -20.18
N SER A 361 -32.84 -1.83 -20.99
CA SER A 361 -32.44 -2.10 -22.37
C SER A 361 -31.42 -1.06 -22.80
N ASP A 362 -30.16 -1.28 -22.41
CA ASP A 362 -28.96 -0.96 -23.19
C ASP A 362 -27.70 -1.28 -22.36
N ALA A 363 -27.29 -2.54 -22.39
CA ALA A 363 -26.01 -2.99 -21.85
C ALA A 363 -25.39 -4.03 -22.78
N ARG A 364 -24.91 -3.58 -23.94
CA ARG A 364 -23.93 -4.30 -24.78
C ARG A 364 -22.99 -3.33 -25.48
N SER A 365 -22.04 -2.79 -24.73
CA SER A 365 -20.76 -2.33 -25.29
C SER A 365 -19.65 -3.05 -24.52
N GLY A 366 -19.12 -4.11 -25.13
CA GLY A 366 -17.98 -4.84 -24.61
C GLY A 366 -16.68 -4.01 -24.76
N PRO A 367 -15.67 -4.27 -23.91
CA PRO A 367 -14.39 -3.59 -24.03
C PRO A 367 -13.63 -4.09 -25.28
N ALA A 368 -13.25 -3.15 -26.14
CA ALA A 368 -12.33 -3.40 -27.23
C ALA A 368 -10.96 -3.82 -26.66
N VAL A 369 -10.57 -5.06 -26.94
CA VAL A 369 -9.23 -5.58 -26.68
C VAL A 369 -8.29 -4.93 -27.69
N ASN A 370 -7.40 -4.09 -27.19
CA ASN A 370 -6.38 -3.42 -27.99
C ASN A 370 -5.14 -4.34 -28.01
N ASP A 371 -5.04 -5.22 -29.00
CA ASP A 371 -3.86 -6.03 -29.25
C ASP A 371 -2.76 -5.16 -29.86
N GLY A 372 -1.92 -4.62 -28.97
CA GLY A 372 -0.67 -3.94 -29.32
C GLY A 372 0.35 -4.96 -29.84
N ILE A 373 0.42 -5.08 -31.16
CA ILE A 373 1.48 -5.76 -31.91
C ILE A 373 2.81 -5.06 -31.59
N VAL A 374 3.69 -5.76 -30.85
CA VAL A 374 5.09 -5.38 -30.71
C VAL A 374 5.82 -5.86 -31.95
N SER A 375 6.01 -4.95 -32.92
CA SER A 375 6.86 -5.20 -34.07
C SER A 375 8.31 -4.81 -33.76
N SER A 376 9.17 -5.77 -34.02
CA SER A 376 10.62 -5.80 -33.95
C SER A 376 11.32 -4.60 -34.60
N VAL A 377 12.43 -4.14 -34.00
CA VAL A 377 13.60 -3.60 -34.72
C VAL A 377 14.88 -4.05 -34.00
N ILE A 378 15.57 -4.96 -34.71
CA ILE A 378 17.04 -5.18 -34.88
C ILE A 378 17.96 -4.98 -33.67
#